data_AF-A0A1Y4T823-F1
#
_entry.id   AF-A0A1Y4T823-F1
#
_cell.length_a   1.000
_cell.length_b   1.000
_cell.length_c   1.000
_cell.angle_alpha   90.00
_cell.angle_beta   90.00
_cell.angle_gamma   90.00
#
_symmetry.space_group_name_H-M   'P 1'
#
loop_
_entity.id
_entity.type
_entity.pdbx_description
1 polymer ?
#
loop_
_entity_poly.entity_id
_entity_poly.type
_entity_poly.pdbx_seq_one_letter_code
_entity_poly.pdbx_strand_id
1 'polypeptide(L)' 'MSEEKIFMRVEEVAETLGISKSHAYKIVHQLNKEMAQMGYITVSGRVNRKYFMKKLCYSENETGG' A
#
# COMPACT_ATOMS: atom_id res chain seq x y z
N MET A 1 5.07 20.12 11.80
CA MET A 1 4.16 19.45 10.86
C MET A 1 4.97 18.44 10.08
N SER A 2 4.80 17.15 10.35
CA SER A 2 5.56 16.10 9.67
C SER A 2 5.01 15.95 8.25
N GLU A 3 5.83 16.17 7.23
CA GLU A 3 5.46 15.90 5.84
C GLU A 3 5.06 14.43 5.70
N GLU A 4 3.78 14.18 5.51
CA GLU A 4 3.29 12.83 5.33
C GLU A 4 3.81 12.32 3.97
N LYS A 5 4.70 11.33 4.00
CA LYS A 5 5.31 10.81 2.78
C LYS A 5 4.23 10.24 1.87
N ILE A 6 4.14 10.79 0.66
CA ILE A 6 3.18 10.38 -0.38
C ILE A 6 3.36 8.90 -0.75
N PHE A 7 4.60 8.40 -0.66
CA PHE A 7 4.97 7.02 -0.99
C PHE A 7 5.47 6.28 0.25
N MET A 8 4.97 5.06 0.43
CA MET A 8 5.48 4.10 1.39
C MET A 8 6.55 3.23 0.73
N ARG A 9 7.61 2.94 1.47
CA ARG A 9 8.63 1.95 1.06
C ARG A 9 8.22 0.55 1.50
N VAL A 10 8.85 -0.47 0.92
CA VAL A 10 8.60 -1.87 1.33
C VAL A 10 8.85 -2.09 2.82
N GLU A 11 9.89 -1.46 3.39
CA GLU A 11 10.19 -1.57 4.82
C GLU A 11 9.03 -1.05 5.67
N GLU A 12 8.50 0.13 5.31
CA GLU A 12 7.37 0.76 5.99
C GLU A 12 6.09 -0.07 5.85
N VAL A 13 5.88 -0.70 4.69
CA VAL A 13 4.76 -1.63 4.45
C VAL A 13 4.91 -2.89 5.32
N ALA A 14 6.12 -3.43 5.44
CA ALA A 14 6.40 -4.60 6.27
C ALA A 14 6.13 -4.30 7.75
N GLU A 15 6.60 -3.15 8.24
CA GLU A 15 6.37 -2.67 9.60
C GLU A 15 4.88 -2.43 9.86
N THR A 16 4.18 -1.76 8.94
CA THR A 16 2.75 -1.43 9.08
C THR A 16 1.88 -2.69 9.15
N LEU A 17 2.24 -3.74 8.41
CA LEU A 17 1.48 -4.99 8.37
C LEU A 17 2.01 -6.06 9.33
N GLY A 18 3.15 -5.83 9.99
CA GLY A 18 3.80 -6.84 10.85
C GLY A 18 4.26 -8.09 10.09
N ILE A 19 4.63 -7.96 8.81
CA ILE A 19 5.02 -9.08 7.93
C ILE A 19 6.50 -9.04 7.55
N SER A 20 7.00 -10.14 6.99
CA SER A 20 8.37 -10.17 6.46
C SER A 20 8.55 -9.21 5.28
N LYS A 21 9.77 -8.68 5.12
CA LYS A 21 10.14 -7.82 3.98
C LYS A 21 9.85 -8.47 2.62
N SER A 22 10.05 -9.79 2.52
CA SER A 22 9.75 -10.55 1.29
C SER A 22 8.25 -10.57 0.98
N HIS A 23 7.39 -10.72 1.99
CA HIS A 23 5.93 -10.61 1.81
C HIS A 23 5.50 -9.18 1.47
N ALA A 24 6.06 -8.17 2.12
CA ALA A 24 5.79 -6.77 1.80
C ALA A 24 6.13 -6.44 0.34
N TYR A 25 7.24 -6.98 -0.20
CA TYR A 25 7.58 -6.83 -1.61
C TYR A 25 6.50 -7.38 -2.55
N LYS A 26 5.94 -8.56 -2.24
CA LYS A 26 4.86 -9.16 -3.04
C LYS A 26 3.61 -8.28 -3.06
N ILE A 27 3.23 -7.74 -1.90
CA ILE A 27 2.07 -6.85 -1.76
C ILE A 27 2.29 -5.55 -2.54
N VAL A 28 3.43 -4.87 -2.35
CA VAL A 28 3.76 -3.64 -3.08
C VAL A 28 3.76 -3.88 -4.59
N HIS A 29 4.31 -5.01 -5.04
CA HIS A 29 4.30 -5.36 -6.46
C HIS A 29 2.89 -5.58 -7.01
N GLN A 30 2.02 -6.27 -6.25
CA GLN A 30 0.62 -6.46 -6.62
C GLN A 30 -0.14 -5.13 -6.71
N LEU A 31 0.01 -4.26 -5.70
CA LEU A 31 -0.64 -2.94 -5.70
C LEU A 31 -0.17 -2.06 -6.85
N ASN A 32 1.13 -2.10 -7.17
CA ASN A 32 1.67 -1.40 -8.34
C ASN A 32 1.13 -1.97 -9.65
N LYS A 33 0.91 -3.29 -9.75
CA LYS A 33 0.29 -3.89 -10.94
C LYS A 33 -1.15 -3.41 -11.10
N GLU A 34 -1.93 -3.37 -10.03
CA GLU A 34 -3.30 -2.83 -10.06
C GLU A 34 -3.33 -1.34 -10.44
N MET A 35 -2.48 -0.53 -9.82
CA MET A 35 -2.37 0.89 -10.13
C MET A 35 -1.95 1.13 -11.59
N ALA A 36 -1.00 0.34 -12.11
CA ALA A 36 -0.61 0.41 -13.51
C ALA A 36 -1.77 0.06 -14.46
N GLN A 37 -2.59 -0.94 -14.10
CA GLN A 37 -3.80 -1.29 -14.87
C GLN A 37 -4.86 -0.17 -14.85
N MET A 38 -4.93 0.63 -13.79
CA MET A 38 -5.79 1.82 -13.71
C MET A 38 -5.19 3.05 -14.43
N GLY A 39 -4.02 2.92 -15.05
CA GLY A 39 -3.35 4.00 -15.79
C GLY A 39 -2.45 4.90 -14.93
N TYR A 40 -2.18 4.53 -13.68
CA TYR A 40 -1.24 5.26 -12.83
C TYR A 40 0.22 4.87 -13.11
N ILE A 41 1.12 5.82 -12.95
CA ILE A 41 2.57 5.55 -12.94
C ILE A 41 2.93 4.90 -11.60
N THR A 42 3.69 3.82 -11.66
CA THR A 42 4.09 3.04 -10.47
C THR A 42 5.60 2.90 -10.38
N VAL A 43 6.11 2.69 -9.17
CA VAL A 43 7.56 2.61 -8.89
C VAL A 43 7.87 1.36 -8.12
N SER A 44 8.76 0.51 -8.63
CA SER A 44 9.16 -0.71 -7.93
C SER A 44 9.68 -0.41 -6.52
N GLY A 45 9.21 -1.20 -5.54
CA GLY A 45 9.58 -1.03 -4.13
C GLY A 45 8.93 0.17 -3.43
N ARG A 46 8.02 0.90 -4.09
CA ARG A 46 7.22 1.96 -3.49
C ARG A 46 5.76 1.83 -3.87
N VAL A 47 4.87 2.25 -2.98
CA VAL A 47 3.43 2.32 -3.26
C VAL A 47 2.88 3.65 -2.75
N ASN A 48 1.86 4.19 -3.41
CA ASN A 48 1.18 5.38 -2.91
C ASN A 48 0.52 5.05 -1.55
N ARG A 49 0.83 5.84 -0.52
CA ARG A 49 0.34 5.64 0.85
C ARG A 49 -1.18 5.59 0.91
N LYS A 50 -1.86 6.52 0.23
CA LYS A 50 -3.33 6.59 0.22
C LYS A 50 -3.94 5.36 -0.46
N TYR A 51 -3.35 4.90 -1.56
CA TYR A 51 -3.81 3.69 -2.24
C TYR A 51 -3.60 2.43 -1.39
N PHE A 52 -2.43 2.31 -0.76
CA PHE A 52 -2.10 1.22 0.16
C PHE A 52 -3.09 1.15 1.33
N MET A 53 -3.30 2.28 2.03
CA MET A 53 -4.26 2.37 3.13
C MET A 53 -5.68 2.05 2.67
N LYS A 54 -6.15 2.60 1.54
CA LYS A 54 -7.49 2.33 1.00
C LYS A 54 -7.73 0.86 0.67
N LYS A 55 -6.69 0.12 0.25
CA LYS A 55 -6.80 -1.27 -0.19
C LYS A 55 -6.65 -2.27 0.95
N LEU A 56 -5.86 -1.96 1.97
CA LEU A 56 -5.54 -2.86 3.08
C LEU A 56 -6.27 -2.56 4.37
N CYS A 57 -6.63 -1.30 4.63
CA CYS A 57 -7.74 -1.04 5.54
C CYS A 57 -8.97 -1.49 4.76
N TYR A 58 -9.46 -2.68 5.10
CA TYR A 58 -10.81 -3.13 4.76
C TYR A 58 -11.71 -1.90 4.78
N SER A 59 -12.33 -1.59 3.64
CA SER A 59 -13.34 -0.53 3.55
C SER A 59 -14.19 -0.56 4.80
N GLU A 60 -14.50 0.58 5.39
CA GLU A 60 -15.52 0.73 6.43
C GLU A 60 -16.83 0.02 6.02
N ASN A 61 -16.91 -1.29 6.22
CA ASN A 61 -18.02 -2.13 5.81
C ASN A 61 -18.06 -3.39 6.68
N GLU A 62 -18.05 -3.19 7.99
CA GLU A 62 -18.86 -3.93 8.96
C GLU A 62 -19.24 -2.88 10.02
N THR A 63 -20.48 -2.41 10.19
CA THR A 63 -21.76 -3.13 10.16
C THR A 63 -22.90 -2.15 9.86
N GLY A 64 -23.88 -2.56 9.06
CA GLY A 64 -25.25 -2.05 9.21
C GLY A 64 -25.87 -2.58 10.52
N GLY A 65 -26.63 -1.73 11.20
CA GLY A 65 -27.32 -2.05 12.46
C GLY A 65 -27.62 -0.80 13.26
#